data_AF-A0AAU6REC3-F1
#
_entry.id   AF-A0AAU6REC3-F1
#
_cell.length_a   1.000
_cell.length_b   1.000
_cell.length_c   1.000
_cell.angle_alpha   90.00
_cell.angle_beta   90.00
_cell.angle_gamma   90.00
#
_symmetry.space_group_name_H-M   'P 1'
#
loop_
_entity.id
_entity.type
_entity.pdbx_description
1 polymer ?
#
loop_
_entity_poly.entity_id
_entity_poly.type
_entity_poly.pdbx_seq_one_letter_code
_entity_poly.pdbx_strand_id
1 'polypeptide(L)'
;MEESLHGYGIIQNIKKISDNRIDMAAGTLNGALNTLIKKDWIVLVNDEGPKGKKEYQITSTVSEEIQQEIIRLKELVSNGEKYLRGEL
;
A
#
# COMPACT_ATOMS: atom_id res chain seq x y z
N MET A 1 -3.72 19.69 6.57
CA MET A 1 -3.24 19.60 5.17
C MET A 1 -2.91 18.15 4.95
N GLU A 2 -3.76 17.42 4.23
CA GLU A 2 -3.41 16.08 3.74
C GLU A 2 -2.22 16.25 2.79
N GLU A 3 -1.04 15.77 3.18
CA GLU A 3 0.12 15.78 2.29
C GLU A 3 -0.18 14.83 1.13
N SER A 4 -0.23 15.37 -0.09
CA SER A 4 -0.35 14.55 -1.30
C SER A 4 0.82 13.57 -1.37
N LEU A 5 0.51 12.29 -1.56
CA LEU A 5 1.53 11.25 -1.62
C LEU A 5 2.20 11.28 -2.99
N HIS A 6 3.51 11.52 -3.03
CA HIS A 6 4.32 11.45 -4.25
C HIS A 6 5.07 10.13 -4.35
N GLY A 7 5.24 9.59 -5.56
CA GLY A 7 5.83 8.26 -5.78
C GLY A 7 7.16 8.00 -5.05
N TYR A 8 8.11 8.94 -5.08
CA TYR A 8 9.37 8.80 -4.34
C TYR A 8 9.21 8.85 -2.82
N GLY A 9 8.31 9.72 -2.32
CA GLY A 9 7.99 9.79 -0.89
C GLY A 9 7.34 8.49 -0.39
N ILE A 10 6.47 7.88 -1.20
CA ILE A 10 5.86 6.58 -0.91
C ILE A 10 6.93 5.49 -0.80
N ILE A 11 7.88 5.41 -1.74
CA ILE A 11 8.97 4.42 -1.70
C ILE A 11 9.83 4.59 -0.45
N GLN A 12 10.24 5.83 -0.12
CA GLN A 12 11.02 6.09 1.08
C GLN A 12 10.26 5.71 2.35
N ASN A 13 8.95 6.01 2.41
CA ASN A 13 8.13 5.64 3.55
C ASN A 13 8.00 4.12 3.68
N ILE A 14 7.74 3.39 2.59
CA ILE A 14 7.68 1.92 2.57
C ILE A 14 8.99 1.32 3.09
N LYS A 15 10.13 1.84 2.62
CA LYS A 15 11.45 1.38 3.08
C LYS A 15 11.63 1.61 4.58
N LYS A 16 11.20 2.76 5.09
CA LYS A 16 11.26 3.09 6.52
C LYS A 16 10.35 2.19 7.38
N ILE A 17 9.07 2.05 7.03
CA ILE A 17 8.11 1.27 7.83
C ILE A 17 8.37 -0.23 7.77
N SER A 18 9.05 -0.70 6.73
CA SER A 18 9.44 -2.11 6.59
C SER A 18 10.76 -2.44 7.29
N ASP A 19 11.40 -1.47 7.95
CA ASP A 19 12.75 -1.60 8.50
C ASP A 19 13.76 -2.06 7.45
N ASN A 20 13.78 -1.36 6.31
CA ASN A 20 14.61 -1.62 5.13
C ASN A 20 14.43 -2.99 4.46
N ARG A 21 13.49 -3.82 4.91
CA ARG A 21 13.23 -5.15 4.30
C ARG A 21 12.61 -5.04 2.92
N ILE A 22 11.91 -3.95 2.61
CA ILE A 22 11.31 -3.72 1.31
C ILE A 22 12.02 -2.53 0.64
N ASP A 23 12.74 -2.82 -0.43
CA ASP A 23 13.27 -1.81 -1.36
C ASP A 23 12.49 -1.90 -2.68
N MET A 24 11.59 -0.94 -2.91
CA MET A 24 10.64 -0.99 -4.00
C MET A 24 11.14 -0.21 -5.21
N ALA A 25 11.30 -0.90 -6.35
CA ALA A 25 11.58 -0.25 -7.62
C ALA A 25 10.39 0.60 -8.11
N ALA A 26 10.66 1.66 -8.87
CA ALA A 26 9.63 2.57 -9.39
C ALA A 26 8.55 1.84 -10.23
N GLY A 27 8.93 0.83 -11.02
CA GLY A 27 7.98 0.03 -11.80
C GLY A 27 7.02 -0.77 -10.92
N THR A 28 7.51 -1.35 -9.83
CA THR A 28 6.70 -2.10 -8.86
C THR A 28 5.73 -1.19 -8.13
N LEU A 29 6.17 0.01 -7.75
CA LEU A 29 5.31 1.02 -7.14
C LEU A 29 4.15 1.38 -8.08
N ASN A 30 4.44 1.65 -9.36
CA ASN A 30 3.40 2.00 -10.32
C ASN A 30 2.37 0.87 -10.47
N GLY A 31 2.82 -0.39 -10.48
CA GLY A 31 1.93 -1.55 -10.44
C GLY A 31 1.02 -1.56 -9.20
N ALA A 32 1.59 -1.36 -8.02
CA ALA A 32 0.85 -1.32 -6.76
C ALA A 32 -0.16 -0.16 -6.71
N LEU A 33 0.23 1.04 -7.13
CA LEU A 33 -0.64 2.22 -7.20
C LEU A 33 -1.80 1.97 -8.16
N ASN A 34 -1.55 1.39 -9.34
CA ASN A 34 -2.61 1.03 -10.28
C ASN A 34 -3.58 0.01 -9.69
N THR A 35 -3.10 -0.95 -8.89
CA THR A 35 -3.97 -1.89 -8.17
C THR A 35 -4.83 -1.18 -7.13
N LEU A 36 -4.26 -0.24 -6.37
CA LEU A 36 -5.00 0.53 -5.37
C LEU A 36 -6.05 1.44 -6.00
N ILE A 37 -5.76 2.04 -7.17
CA ILE A 37 -6.73 2.81 -7.96
C ILE A 37 -7.87 1.92 -8.45
N LYS A 38 -7.56 0.73 -9.00
CA LYS A 38 -8.60 -0.22 -9.47
C LYS A 38 -9.49 -0.73 -8.35
N LYS A 39 -9.03 -0.68 -7.10
CA LYS A 39 -9.80 -1.03 -5.91
C LYS A 39 -10.58 0.16 -5.34
N ASP A 40 -10.47 1.34 -5.94
CA ASP A 40 -10.99 2.61 -5.45
C ASP A 40 -10.48 2.98 -4.04
N TRP A 41 -9.29 2.49 -3.67
CA TRP A 41 -8.68 2.83 -2.38
C TRP A 41 -7.93 4.16 -2.44
N ILE A 42 -7.40 4.50 -3.61
CA ILE A 42 -6.77 5.80 -3.84
C ILE A 42 -7.26 6.36 -5.17
N VAL A 43 -7.19 7.67 -5.31
CA VAL A 43 -7.44 8.38 -6.57
C VAL A 43 -6.21 9.17 -6.99
N LEU A 44 -5.96 9.23 -8.30
CA LEU A 44 -4.97 10.12 -8.88
C LEU A 44 -5.61 11.51 -8.98
N VAL A 45 -5.11 12.47 -8.19
CA VAL A 45 -5.65 13.83 -8.12
C VAL A 45 -4.91 14.81 -9.02
N ASN A 46 -3.66 14.49 -9.39
CA ASN A 46 -2.89 15.26 -10.36
C ASN A 46 -1.93 14.35 -11.13
N ASP A 47 -2.05 14.32 -12.45
CA ASP A 47 -1.17 13.55 -13.33
C ASP A 47 0.07 14.35 -13.77
N GLU A 48 -0.03 15.69 -13.75
CA GLU A 48 1.02 16.64 -14.14
C GLU A 48 1.37 17.57 -12.97
N GLY A 49 1.48 17.00 -11.76
CA GLY A 49 1.84 17.75 -10.56
C GLY A 49 3.23 18.39 -10.65
N PRO A 50 3.64 19.17 -9.63
CA PRO A 50 4.89 19.93 -9.66
C PRO A 50 6.09 19.05 -10.03
N LYS A 51 6.80 19.44 -11.11
CA LYS A 51 7.92 18.70 -11.71
C LYS A 51 7.53 17.36 -12.36
N GLY A 52 6.30 17.23 -12.86
CA GLY A 52 5.80 16.02 -13.54
C GLY A 52 5.53 14.86 -12.59
N LYS A 53 5.25 15.16 -11.31
CA LYS A 53 5.01 14.15 -10.28
C LYS A 53 3.52 13.89 -10.13
N LYS A 54 3.14 12.61 -10.22
CA LYS A 54 1.79 12.17 -9.91
C LYS A 54 1.48 12.34 -8.42
N GLU A 55 0.27 12.75 -8.12
CA GLU A 55 -0.24 12.95 -6.76
C GLU A 55 -1.46 12.07 -6.51
N TYR A 56 -1.46 11.39 -5.37
CA TYR A 56 -2.51 10.46 -4.99
C TYR A 56 -3.14 10.85 -3.66
N GLN A 57 -4.43 10.56 -3.51
CA GLN A 57 -5.19 10.76 -2.27
C GLN A 57 -5.95 9.47 -1.91
N ILE A 58 -6.06 9.19 -0.61
CA ILE A 58 -6.86 8.07 -0.09
C ILE A 58 -8.35 8.42 -0.22
N THR A 59 -9.18 7.45 -0.59
CA THR A 59 -10.63 7.65 -0.64
C THR A 59 -11.27 7.43 0.73
N SER A 60 -12.46 7.99 0.95
CA SER A 60 -13.16 7.89 2.23
C SER A 60 -13.62 6.47 2.60
N THR A 61 -13.68 5.55 1.63
CA THR A 61 -14.18 4.19 1.85
C THR A 61 -13.15 3.30 2.54
N VAL A 62 -11.84 3.52 2.26
CA VAL A 62 -10.68 2.66 2.61
C VAL A 62 -10.63 2.12 4.03
N SER A 63 -11.22 2.81 5.01
CA SER A 63 -11.14 2.40 6.41
C SER A 63 -11.68 0.98 6.61
N GLU A 64 -12.79 0.62 5.99
CA GLU A 64 -13.38 -0.72 6.14
C GLU A 64 -12.54 -1.78 5.43
N GLU A 65 -12.04 -1.48 4.23
CA GLU A 65 -11.24 -2.42 3.45
C GLU A 65 -9.87 -2.68 4.08
N ILE A 66 -9.24 -1.66 4.69
CA ILE A 66 -8.00 -1.85 5.47
C ILE A 66 -8.28 -2.76 6.68
N GLN A 67 -9.40 -2.58 7.38
CA GLN A 67 -9.75 -3.45 8.50
C GLN A 67 -9.91 -4.90 8.06
N GLN A 68 -10.59 -5.15 6.94
CA GLN A 68 -10.74 -6.50 6.38
C GLN A 68 -9.39 -7.08 5.95
N GLU A 69 -8.51 -6.30 5.34
CA GLU A 69 -7.19 -6.77 4.94
C GLU A 69 -6.30 -7.11 6.15
N ILE A 70 -6.40 -6.35 7.24
CA ILE A 70 -5.71 -6.68 8.50
C ILE A 70 -6.22 -8.02 9.05
N ILE A 71 -7.53 -8.25 9.03
CA ILE A 71 -8.13 -9.53 9.46
C ILE A 71 -7.59 -10.68 8.61
N ARG A 72 -7.61 -10.53 7.28
CA ARG A 72 -7.08 -11.53 6.34
C ARG A 72 -5.61 -11.84 6.58
N LEU A 73 -4.77 -10.83 6.83
CA LEU A 73 -3.35 -11.02 7.12
C LEU A 73 -3.13 -11.73 8.46
N LYS A 74 -3.91 -11.42 9.50
CA LYS A 74 -3.86 -12.13 10.78
C LYS A 74 -4.25 -13.60 10.63
N GLU A 75 -5.27 -13.89 9.81
CA GLU A 75 -5.65 -15.27 9.48
C GLU A 75 -4.50 -16.03 8.82
N LEU A 76 -3.81 -15.42 7.84
CA LEU A 76 -2.66 -16.03 7.20
C LEU A 76 -1.51 -16.32 8.17
N VAL A 77 -1.25 -15.42 9.12
CA VAL A 77 -0.25 -15.65 10.17
C VAL A 77 -0.66 -16.85 11.04
N SER A 78 -1.91 -16.87 11.52
CA SER A 78 -2.44 -17.99 12.32
C SER A 78 -2.36 -19.32 11.56
N ASN A 79 -2.71 -19.34 10.27
CA ASN A 79 -2.60 -20.54 9.44
C ASN A 79 -1.14 -20.99 9.28
N GLY A 80 -0.21 -20.06 9.06
CA GLY A 80 1.23 -20.38 9.03
C GLY A 80 1.74 -20.97 10.34
N GLU A 81 1.31 -20.42 11.49
CA GLU A 81 1.68 -20.95 12.80
C GLU A 81 1.12 -22.36 13.05
N LYS A 82 -0.14 -22.62 12.68
CA LYS A 82 -0.73 -23.98 12.75
C LYS A 82 0.05 -24.97 11.90
N TYR A 83 0.48 -24.56 10.70
CA TYR A 83 1.26 -25.41 9.81
C TYR A 83 2.60 -25.78 10.45
N LEU A 84 3.29 -24.81 11.06
CA LEU A 84 4.54 -25.05 11.78
C LEU A 84 4.37 -25.98 12.99
N ARG A 85 3.18 -26.00 13.62
CA ARG A 85 2.84 -26.93 14.71
C ARG A 85 2.33 -28.30 14.22
N GLY A 86 2.08 -28.48 12.93
CA GLY A 86 1.52 -29.71 12.37
C GLY A 86 0.01 -29.90 12.63
N GLU A 87 -0.73 -28.80 12.82
CA GLU A 87 -2.17 -28.79 13.15
C GLU A 87 -3.07 -28.55 11.93
N LEU A 88 -2.47 -28.53 10.73
CA LEU A 88 -3.13 -28.30 9.44
C LEU A 88 -3.14 -29.59 8.60
#